data_AF-A0A356TBB9-F1
#
_entry.id   AF-A0A356TBB9-F1
#
_cell.length_a   1.000
_cell.length_b   1.000
_cell.length_c   1.000
_cell.angle_alpha   90.00
_cell.angle_beta   90.00
_cell.angle_gamma   90.00
#
_symmetry.space_group_name_H-M   'P 1'
#
loop_
_entity.id
_entity.type
_entity.pdbx_description
1 polymer ?
#
loop_
_entity_poly.entity_id
_entity_poly.type
_entity_poly.pdbx_seq_one_letter_code
_entity_poly.pdbx_strand_id
1 'polypeptide(L)'
;RLYASHRRELSRAGLADRGDVLRAAIARVADASSHPLLDLPTLLVDVPLAHALEAELVRALASRGANGRGGEVRAVVPSGDASTLRRLSSALQASPEPLPVPDG
;
A
#
# COMPACT_ATOMS: atom_id res chain seq x y z
N ARG A 1 23.63 0.02 -17.14
CA ARG A 1 24.13 -1.33 -17.51
C ARG A 1 24.14 -2.30 -16.32
N LEU A 2 24.67 -1.90 -15.16
CA LEU A 2 24.69 -2.72 -13.93
C LEU A 2 23.30 -3.18 -13.46
N TYR A 3 22.34 -2.25 -13.34
CA TYR A 3 20.97 -2.58 -12.92
C TYR A 3 20.27 -3.61 -13.82
N ALA A 4 20.42 -3.48 -15.14
CA ALA A 4 19.84 -4.45 -16.09
C ALA A 4 20.52 -5.83 -15.99
N SER A 5 21.81 -5.88 -15.67
CA SER A 5 22.51 -7.14 -15.43
C SER A 5 22.03 -7.80 -14.14
N HIS A 6 21.92 -7.03 -13.05
CA HIS A 6 21.38 -7.48 -11.77
C HIS A 6 19.97 -8.08 -11.91
N ARG A 7 19.06 -7.38 -12.62
CA ARG A 7 17.70 -7.91 -12.87
C ARG A 7 17.70 -9.20 -13.68
N ARG A 8 18.61 -9.35 -14.65
CA ARG A 8 18.73 -10.60 -15.43
C ARG A 8 19.19 -11.76 -14.55
N GLU A 9 20.16 -11.54 -13.66
CA GLU A 9 20.63 -12.58 -12.75
C GLU A 9 19.55 -13.00 -11.74
N LEU A 10 18.82 -12.03 -11.16
CA LEU A 10 17.67 -12.35 -10.31
C LEU A 10 16.62 -13.18 -11.06
N SER A 11 16.26 -12.78 -12.28
CA SER A 11 15.29 -13.50 -13.09
C SER A 11 15.76 -14.91 -13.46
N ARG A 12 17.05 -15.10 -13.79
CA ARG A 12 17.63 -16.43 -14.05
C ARG A 12 17.57 -17.35 -12.83
N ALA A 13 17.74 -16.78 -11.64
CA ALA A 13 17.63 -17.50 -10.38
C ALA A 13 16.17 -17.69 -9.90
N GLY A 14 15.18 -17.19 -10.65
CA GLY A 14 13.77 -17.23 -10.23
C GLY A 14 13.46 -16.34 -9.01
N LEU A 15 14.29 -15.32 -8.76
CA LEU A 15 14.17 -14.41 -7.63
C LEU A 15 13.54 -13.08 -8.05
N ALA A 16 12.86 -12.44 -7.10
CA ALA A 16 12.33 -11.08 -7.22
C ALA A 16 12.95 -10.21 -6.13
N ASP A 17 13.32 -8.98 -6.47
CA ASP A 17 13.66 -7.98 -5.46
C ASP A 17 12.39 -7.33 -4.88
N ARG A 18 12.57 -6.52 -3.83
CA ARG A 18 11.44 -5.85 -3.16
C ARG A 18 10.62 -4.97 -4.11
N GLY A 19 11.27 -4.33 -5.09
CA GLY A 19 10.59 -3.48 -6.07
C GLY A 19 9.80 -4.28 -7.09
N ASP A 20 10.27 -5.47 -7.46
CA ASP A 20 9.51 -6.41 -8.28
C ASP A 20 8.29 -6.97 -7.52
N VAL A 21 8.43 -7.30 -6.24
CA VAL A 21 7.32 -7.75 -5.38
C VAL A 21 6.23 -6.67 -5.25
N LEU A 22 6.62 -5.42 -4.95
CA LEU A 22 5.65 -4.32 -4.82
C LEU A 22 4.92 -4.04 -6.15
N ARG A 23 5.63 -4.08 -7.28
CA ARG A 23 5.01 -3.90 -8.61
C ARG A 23 4.05 -5.03 -8.95
N ALA A 24 4.39 -6.28 -8.63
CA ALA A 24 3.48 -7.41 -8.81
C ALA A 24 2.22 -7.27 -7.93
N ALA A 25 2.38 -6.81 -6.68
CA ALA A 25 1.25 -6.54 -5.79
C ALA A 25 0.35 -5.43 -6.32
N ILE A 26 0.92 -4.30 -6.78
CA ILE A 26 0.17 -3.20 -7.40
C ILE A 26 -0.63 -3.70 -8.61
N ALA A 27 0.02 -4.47 -9.49
CA ALA A 27 -0.64 -5.05 -10.66
C ALA A 27 -1.81 -5.96 -10.26
N ARG A 28 -1.64 -6.79 -9.22
CA ARG A 28 -2.71 -7.68 -8.74
C ARG A 28 -3.88 -6.93 -8.12
N VAL A 29 -3.63 -5.81 -7.45
CA VAL A 29 -4.68 -4.96 -6.87
C VAL A 29 -5.47 -4.23 -7.96
N ALA A 30 -4.79 -3.77 -9.01
CA ALA A 30 -5.40 -3.10 -10.16
C ALA A 30 -6.23 -4.06 -11.03
N ASP A 31 -5.92 -5.36 -11.01
CA ASP A 31 -6.70 -6.39 -11.70
C ASP A 31 -8.15 -6.43 -11.18
N ALA A 32 -9.12 -6.36 -12.09
CA ALA A 32 -10.54 -6.26 -11.75
C ALA A 32 -11.17 -7.56 -11.23
N SER A 33 -10.48 -8.69 -11.30
CA SER A 33 -10.96 -9.97 -10.77
C SER A 33 -11.19 -9.89 -9.26
N SER A 34 -12.21 -10.62 -8.79
CA SER A 34 -12.44 -10.82 -7.36
C SER A 34 -11.22 -11.49 -6.72
N HIS A 35 -10.93 -11.09 -5.49
CA HIS A 35 -9.87 -11.72 -4.70
C HIS A 35 -10.31 -11.75 -3.22
N PRO A 36 -10.34 -12.94 -2.59
CA PRO A 36 -10.88 -13.11 -1.24
C PRO A 36 -10.34 -12.15 -0.19
N LEU A 37 -9.06 -11.77 -0.28
CA LEU A 37 -8.44 -10.83 0.66
C LEU A 37 -8.57 -9.35 0.27
N LEU A 38 -8.69 -9.04 -1.03
CA LEU A 38 -8.77 -7.64 -1.49
C LEU A 38 -10.21 -7.11 -1.45
N ASP A 39 -11.17 -8.03 -1.39
CA ASP A 39 -12.59 -7.71 -1.32
C ASP A 39 -13.04 -7.50 0.15
N LEU A 40 -12.14 -7.70 1.13
CA LEU A 40 -12.36 -7.43 2.55
C LEU A 40 -11.87 -6.03 2.95
N PRO A 41 -12.49 -5.38 3.95
CA PRO A 41 -11.96 -4.15 4.53
C PRO A 41 -10.53 -4.33 5.04
N THR A 42 -9.69 -3.32 4.81
CA THR A 42 -8.27 -3.32 5.18
C THR A 42 -7.97 -2.20 6.17
N LEU A 43 -7.34 -2.55 7.29
CA LEU A 43 -6.79 -1.59 8.24
C LEU A 43 -5.26 -1.58 8.14
N LEU A 44 -4.69 -0.43 7.82
CA LEU A 44 -3.25 -0.18 7.82
C LEU A 44 -2.83 0.33 9.19
N VAL A 45 -2.10 -0.48 9.95
CA VAL A 45 -1.59 -0.12 11.28
C VAL A 45 -0.10 0.13 11.19
N ASP A 46 0.32 1.37 11.47
CA ASP A 46 1.74 1.76 11.52
C ASP A 46 2.53 1.34 10.26
N VAL A 47 1.99 1.66 9.09
CA VAL A 47 2.58 1.29 7.80
C VAL A 47 3.56 2.37 7.34
N PRO A 48 4.89 2.11 7.36
CA PRO A 48 5.87 3.09 6.91
C PRO A 48 5.82 3.22 5.38
N LEU A 49 5.72 4.46 4.89
CA LEU A 49 5.77 4.79 3.46
C LEU A 49 7.07 5.52 3.13
N ALA A 50 8.19 4.83 3.18
CA ALA A 50 9.51 5.39 2.87
C ALA A 50 9.72 5.61 1.36
N HIS A 51 9.17 4.73 0.53
CA HIS A 51 9.41 4.67 -0.92
C HIS A 51 8.14 4.87 -1.75
N ALA A 52 8.32 5.32 -3.00
CA ALA A 52 7.22 5.62 -3.91
C ALA A 52 6.30 4.42 -4.19
N LEU A 53 6.88 3.22 -4.38
CA LEU A 53 6.11 1.99 -4.65
C LEU A 53 5.24 1.55 -3.47
N GLU A 54 5.64 1.86 -2.23
CA GLU A 54 4.83 1.57 -1.04
C GLU A 54 3.58 2.46 -1.03
N ALA A 55 3.76 3.76 -1.29
CA ALA A 55 2.66 4.71 -1.40
C ALA A 55 1.73 4.40 -2.59
N GLU A 56 2.29 3.93 -3.70
CA GLU A 56 1.53 3.53 -4.88
C GLU A 56 0.66 2.29 -4.60
N LEU A 57 1.19 1.30 -3.86
CA LEU A 57 0.41 0.14 -3.43
C LEU A 57 -0.77 0.55 -2.53
N VAL A 58 -0.54 1.43 -1.54
CA VAL A 58 -1.62 1.95 -0.69
C VAL A 58 -2.68 2.69 -1.51
N ARG A 59 -2.26 3.51 -2.48
CA ARG A 59 -3.17 4.20 -3.38
C ARG A 59 -4.00 3.22 -4.21
N ALA A 60 -3.37 2.17 -4.76
CA ALA A 60 -4.06 1.15 -5.54
C ALA A 60 -5.14 0.44 -4.70
N LEU A 61 -4.84 0.10 -3.45
CA LEU A 61 -5.80 -0.51 -2.52
C LEU A 61 -7.00 0.42 -2.27
N ALA A 62 -6.74 1.69 -1.97
CA ALA A 62 -7.79 2.68 -1.73
C ALA A 62 -8.67 2.91 -2.97
N SER A 63 -8.06 3.04 -4.16
CA SER A 63 -8.80 3.20 -5.42
C SER A 63 -9.65 1.98 -5.76
N ARG A 64 -9.20 0.76 -5.44
CA ARG A 64 -10.01 -0.45 -5.65
C ARG A 64 -11.29 -0.41 -4.82
N GLY A 65 -11.18 -0.08 -3.53
CA GLY A 65 -12.32 0.06 -2.63
C GLY A 65 -13.30 1.14 -3.09
N ALA A 66 -12.79 2.32 -3.45
CA ALA A 66 -13.60 3.45 -3.93
C ALA A 66 -14.42 3.13 -5.19
N ASN A 67 -13.94 2.20 -6.03
CA ASN A 67 -14.64 1.76 -7.24
C ASN A 67 -15.68 0.64 -7.00
N GLY A 68 -15.97 0.31 -5.73
CA GLY A 68 -16.93 -0.74 -5.36
C GLY A 68 -16.46 -2.17 -5.64
N ARG A 69 -15.14 -2.36 -5.85
CA ARG A 69 -14.53 -3.65 -6.21
C ARG A 69 -13.63 -4.23 -5.12
N GLY A 70 -13.55 -3.57 -3.97
CA GLY A 70 -12.70 -3.97 -2.86
C GLY A 70 -13.31 -3.52 -1.54
N GLY A 71 -12.68 -3.90 -0.44
CA GLY A 71 -13.06 -3.41 0.88
C GLY A 71 -12.64 -1.96 1.13
N GLU A 72 -13.28 -1.34 2.12
CA GLU A 72 -12.86 -0.02 2.61
C GLU A 72 -11.43 -0.10 3.17
N VAL A 73 -10.60 0.91 2.87
CA VAL A 73 -9.24 1.02 3.40
C VAL A 73 -9.19 2.12 4.46
N ARG A 74 -8.79 1.74 5.67
CA ARG A 74 -8.56 2.65 6.80
C ARG A 74 -7.09 2.60 7.22
N ALA A 75 -6.60 3.65 7.85
CA ALA A 75 -5.23 3.69 8.37
C ALA A 75 -5.16 4.36 9.74
N VAL A 76 -4.21 3.91 10.56
CA VAL A 76 -3.85 4.55 11.84
C VAL A 76 -2.36 4.83 11.86
N VAL A 77 -2.02 6.03 12.36
CA VAL A 77 -0.65 6.54 12.43
C VAL A 77 -0.40 7.06 13.83
N PRO A 78 0.76 6.77 14.45
CA PRO A 78 1.15 7.38 15.72
C PRO A 78 1.16 8.91 15.60
N SER A 79 0.62 9.61 16.60
CA SER A 79 0.51 11.08 16.61
C SER A 79 1.85 11.81 16.43
N GLY A 80 2.96 11.17 16.83
CA GLY A 80 4.32 11.71 16.69
C GLY A 80 4.94 11.56 15.29
N ASP A 81 4.34 10.81 14.36
CA ASP A 81 4.91 10.57 13.04
C ASP A 81 4.23 11.41 11.94
N ALA A 82 4.55 12.71 11.96
CA ALA A 82 4.04 13.66 10.98
C ALA A 82 4.46 13.34 9.53
N SER A 83 5.58 12.62 9.34
CA SER A 83 6.07 12.26 7.99
C SER A 83 5.20 11.17 7.39
N THR A 84 4.98 10.10 8.13
CA THR A 84 4.11 8.99 7.73
C THR A 84 2.67 9.47 7.57
N LEU A 85 2.19 10.34 8.47
CA LEU A 85 0.87 10.96 8.35
C LEU A 85 0.68 11.65 6.99
N ARG A 86 1.60 12.57 6.60
CA ARG A 86 1.49 13.28 5.32
C ARG A 86 1.48 12.34 4.12
N ARG A 87 2.32 11.30 4.14
CA ARG A 87 2.44 10.35 3.02
C ARG A 87 1.20 9.46 2.91
N LEU A 88 0.68 8.97 4.02
CA LEU A 88 -0.56 8.17 4.04
C LEU A 88 -1.77 9.01 3.63
N SER A 89 -1.92 10.23 4.16
CA SER A 89 -2.99 11.14 3.74
C SER A 89 -2.96 11.42 2.24
N SER A 90 -1.77 11.61 1.66
CA SER A 90 -1.61 11.78 0.21
C SER A 90 -1.92 10.50 -0.59
N ALA A 91 -1.54 9.32 -0.08
CA ALA A 91 -1.81 8.05 -0.74
C ALA A 91 -3.30 7.67 -0.72
N LEU A 92 -3.96 7.91 0.42
CA LEU A 92 -5.38 7.61 0.65
C LEU A 92 -6.32 8.72 0.18
N GLN A 93 -5.79 9.90 -0.16
CA GLN A 93 -6.57 11.11 -0.48
C GLN A 93 -7.58 11.46 0.63
N ALA A 94 -7.17 11.27 1.89
CA ALA A 94 -8.03 11.41 3.05
C ALA A 94 -7.40 12.32 4.12
N SER A 95 -8.25 13.08 4.80
CA SER A 95 -7.87 13.87 5.97
C SER A 95 -7.86 12.98 7.21
N PRO A 96 -6.79 13.00 8.02
CA PRO A 96 -6.71 12.20 9.23
C PRO A 96 -7.63 12.78 10.33
N GLU A 97 -8.29 11.89 11.06
CA GLU A 97 -9.06 12.22 12.26
C GLU A 97 -8.33 11.65 13.49
N PRO A 98 -8.20 12.41 14.59
CA PRO A 98 -7.69 11.87 15.84
C PRO A 98 -8.60 10.76 16.36
N LEU A 99 -8.02 9.63 16.78
CA LEU A 99 -8.79 8.62 17.51
C LEU A 99 -9.08 9.15 18.92
N PRO A 100 -10.36 9.27 19.33
CA PRO A 100 -10.70 9.70 20.68
C PRO A 100 -10.19 8.67 21.70
N VAL A 101 -9.75 9.16 22.84
CA VAL A 101 -9.45 8.30 23.99
C VAL A 101 -10.79 7.80 24.53
N PRO A 102 -11.00 6.49 24.75
CA PRO A 102 -12.24 6.00 25.34
C PRO A 102 -12.49 6.67 26.69
N ASP A 103 -13.72 7.09 26.94
CA ASP A 103 -14.13 7.53 28.28
C ASP A 103 -13.94 6.36 29.25
N GLY A 104 -13.12 6.59 30.28
CA GLY A 104 -12.83 5.61 31.33
C GLY A 104 -13.97 5.39 32.30
#